data_AF-C6HP91-F1
#
_entry.id   AF-C6HP91-F1
#
_cell.length_a   1.000
_cell.length_b   1.000
_cell.length_c   1.000
_cell.angle_alpha   90.00
_cell.angle_beta   90.00
_cell.angle_gamma   90.00
#
_symmetry.space_group_name_H-M   'P 1'
#
loop_
_entity.id
_entity.type
_entity.pdbx_description
1 polymer ?
#
loop_
_entity_poly.entity_id
_entity_poly.type
_entity_poly.pdbx_seq_one_letter_code
_entity_poly.pdbx_strand_id
1 'polypeptide(L)'
;MLTSYLLQASHHRGLQVQNHRGDWVDCPPIDGTFVVAIGQGLEAMTQGVCQSTTHRVLSPARGSGARYSVPFFQGVSYDATFESMDVPAHVKALREEVIRRNGIRQDDIEFTFSKGRWGHLGEATLMNRIKSHPDVGERWYPALLQKIREEQARNDQVAEEPQGLLKEKPEVSSTPVTAH
;
A
#
# COMPACT_ATOMS: atom_id res chain seq x y z
N MET A 1 -0.02 -8.31 -8.24
CA MET A 1 0.31 -7.46 -9.41
C MET A 1 1.67 -6.83 -9.17
N LEU A 2 2.56 -6.83 -10.17
CA LEU A 2 3.90 -6.22 -10.06
C LEU A 2 3.90 -4.77 -10.54
N THR A 3 3.54 -4.57 -11.80
CA THR A 3 3.54 -3.26 -12.44
C THR A 3 2.32 -3.12 -13.33
N SER A 4 1.80 -1.91 -13.40
CA SER A 4 0.73 -1.53 -14.32
C SER A 4 1.27 -0.48 -15.27
N TYR A 5 0.99 -0.66 -16.55
CA TYR A 5 1.32 0.30 -17.60
C TYR A 5 -0.01 0.85 -18.11
N LEU A 6 -0.19 2.15 -18.01
CA LEU A 6 -1.44 2.81 -18.39
C LEU A 6 -1.16 3.79 -19.53
N LEU A 7 -1.75 3.51 -20.69
CA LEU A 7 -1.85 4.50 -21.74
C LEU A 7 -3.03 5.42 -21.44
N GLN A 8 -2.76 6.70 -21.25
CA GLN A 8 -3.82 7.72 -21.16
C GLN A 8 -4.23 8.15 -22.56
N ALA A 9 -5.09 7.34 -23.21
CA ALA A 9 -5.45 7.45 -24.63
C ALA A 9 -6.31 8.67 -25.00
N SER A 10 -6.58 9.57 -24.06
CA SER A 10 -7.31 10.82 -24.27
C SER A 10 -6.66 11.93 -23.44
N HIS A 11 -6.84 13.18 -23.84
CA HIS A 11 -6.25 14.34 -23.15
C HIS A 11 -6.97 14.74 -21.86
N HIS A 12 -7.98 13.98 -21.44
CA HIS A 12 -8.69 14.24 -20.18
C HIS A 12 -7.80 14.01 -18.97
N ARG A 13 -7.71 15.02 -18.10
CA ARG A 13 -7.17 14.89 -16.75
C ARG A 13 -8.10 14.04 -15.89
N GLY A 14 -7.57 13.56 -14.75
CA GLY A 14 -8.38 12.89 -13.73
C GLY A 14 -7.60 11.88 -12.91
N LEU A 15 -6.53 11.30 -13.45
CA LEU A 15 -5.66 10.43 -12.68
C LEU A 15 -4.84 11.25 -11.67
N GLN A 16 -4.89 10.84 -10.41
CA GLN A 16 -4.07 11.41 -9.34
C GLN A 16 -3.33 10.30 -8.60
N VAL A 17 -2.11 10.60 -8.17
CA VAL A 17 -1.28 9.72 -7.34
C VAL A 17 -0.97 10.41 -6.02
N GLN A 18 -0.86 9.64 -4.95
CA GLN A 18 -0.53 10.19 -3.64
C GLN A 18 1.00 10.21 -3.46
N ASN A 19 1.55 11.35 -3.04
CA ASN A 19 2.96 11.46 -2.70
C ASN A 19 3.24 10.98 -1.26
N HIS A 20 4.51 11.00 -0.85
CA HIS A 20 4.90 10.53 0.49
C HIS A 20 4.29 11.34 1.65
N ARG A 21 3.94 12.62 1.43
CA ARG A 21 3.29 13.47 2.43
C ARG A 21 1.78 13.25 2.51
N GLY A 22 1.23 12.36 1.70
CA GLY A 22 -0.21 12.15 1.59
C GLY A 22 -0.91 13.11 0.62
N ASP A 23 -0.18 14.02 -0.04
CA ASP A 23 -0.78 14.96 -0.98
C ASP A 23 -1.13 14.26 -2.30
N TRP A 24 -2.30 14.58 -2.85
CA TRP A 24 -2.70 14.12 -4.19
C TRP A 24 -2.07 14.99 -5.28
N VAL A 25 -1.36 14.34 -6.20
CA VAL A 25 -0.64 14.96 -7.33
C VAL A 25 -1.29 14.51 -8.64
N ASP A 26 -1.58 15.46 -9.53
CA ASP A 26 -2.11 15.17 -10.86
C ASP A 26 -1.10 14.42 -11.74
N CYS A 27 -1.58 13.41 -12.46
CA CYS A 27 -0.84 12.70 -13.49
C CYS A 27 -1.46 12.97 -14.87
N PRO A 28 -1.18 14.14 -15.49
CA PRO A 28 -1.79 14.50 -16.77
C PRO A 28 -1.33 13.56 -17.89
N PRO A 29 -2.15 13.37 -18.94
CA PRO A 29 -1.71 12.66 -20.14
C PRO A 29 -0.53 13.37 -20.79
N ILE A 30 0.51 12.60 -21.17
CA ILE A 30 1.67 13.08 -21.93
C ILE A 30 1.80 12.18 -23.16
N ASP A 31 1.82 12.80 -24.34
CA ASP A 31 1.87 12.08 -25.61
C ASP A 31 3.13 11.22 -25.73
N GLY A 32 2.99 10.01 -26.26
CA GLY A 32 4.10 9.07 -26.43
C GLY A 32 4.63 8.43 -25.14
N THR A 33 3.88 8.53 -24.03
CA THR A 33 4.30 7.97 -22.72
C THR A 33 3.28 7.00 -22.12
N PHE A 34 3.76 6.21 -21.15
CA PHE A 34 2.93 5.40 -20.27
C PHE A 34 3.09 5.90 -18.84
N VAL A 35 1.99 5.85 -18.08
CA VAL A 35 2.08 5.90 -16.61
C VAL A 35 2.45 4.50 -16.13
N VAL A 36 3.54 4.39 -15.37
CA VAL A 36 3.97 3.13 -14.76
C VAL A 36 3.66 3.18 -13.27
N ALA A 37 2.70 2.39 -12.83
CA ALA A 37 2.36 2.25 -11.42
C ALA A 37 2.96 0.98 -10.84
N ILE A 38 3.53 1.08 -9.64
CA ILE A 38 4.07 -0.05 -8.91
C ILE A 38 2.94 -0.70 -8.11
N GLY A 39 2.85 -2.02 -8.19
CA GLY A 39 1.94 -2.83 -7.40
C GLY A 39 2.64 -3.45 -6.20
N GLN A 40 1.82 -3.87 -5.25
CA GLN A 40 2.27 -4.40 -3.95
C GLN A 40 3.10 -5.68 -4.04
N GLY A 41 2.96 -6.46 -5.13
CA GLY A 41 3.82 -7.61 -5.34
C GLY A 41 5.28 -7.21 -5.48
N LEU A 42 5.56 -6.15 -6.25
CA LEU A 42 6.92 -5.66 -6.42
C LEU A 42 7.43 -4.97 -5.16
N GLU A 43 6.56 -4.27 -4.43
CA GLU A 43 6.90 -3.69 -3.13
C GLU A 43 7.35 -4.76 -2.14
N ALA A 44 6.59 -5.85 -2.03
CA ALA A 44 6.93 -6.97 -1.15
C ALA A 44 8.25 -7.63 -1.55
N MET A 45 8.43 -7.92 -2.84
CA MET A 45 9.66 -8.53 -3.37
C MET A 45 10.90 -7.67 -3.13
N THR A 46 10.77 -6.35 -3.26
CA THR A 46 11.87 -5.39 -3.11
C THR A 46 12.02 -4.87 -1.68
N GLN A 47 11.26 -5.43 -0.74
CA GLN A 47 11.26 -5.03 0.67
C GLN A 47 10.98 -3.53 0.85
N GLY A 48 10.04 -2.98 0.08
CA GLY A 48 9.63 -1.58 0.20
C GLY A 48 10.51 -0.56 -0.53
N VAL A 49 11.47 -1.00 -1.34
CA VAL A 49 12.26 -0.09 -2.21
C VAL A 49 11.38 0.47 -3.32
N CYS A 50 10.64 -0.40 -4.01
CA CYS A 50 9.64 0.03 -5.00
C CYS A 50 8.28 0.10 -4.32
N GLN A 51 7.90 1.26 -3.80
CA GLN A 51 6.65 1.43 -3.06
C GLN A 51 5.42 1.38 -3.98
N SER A 52 4.37 0.67 -3.57
CA SER A 52 3.11 0.60 -4.31
C SER A 52 2.47 1.98 -4.42
N THR A 53 1.94 2.29 -5.59
CA THR A 53 1.38 3.60 -5.90
C THR A 53 -0.09 3.69 -5.47
N THR A 54 -0.37 4.51 -4.46
CA THR A 54 -1.74 4.91 -4.12
C THR A 54 -2.24 5.89 -5.17
N HIS A 55 -3.37 5.59 -5.79
CA HIS A 55 -3.90 6.38 -6.89
C HIS A 55 -5.43 6.42 -6.86
N ARG A 56 -6.00 7.47 -7.46
CA ARG A 56 -7.43 7.64 -7.64
C ARG A 56 -7.72 8.26 -9.00
N VAL A 57 -8.96 8.11 -9.47
CA VAL A 57 -9.42 8.73 -10.70
C VAL A 57 -10.59 9.65 -10.37
N LEU A 58 -10.47 10.92 -10.75
CA LEU A 58 -11.54 11.90 -10.71
C LEU A 58 -12.37 11.79 -11.99
N SER A 59 -13.69 11.85 -11.85
CA SER A 59 -14.61 11.89 -12.99
C SER A 59 -14.36 13.13 -13.84
N PRO A 60 -14.40 13.02 -15.19
CA PRO A 60 -14.33 14.18 -16.07
C PRO A 60 -15.44 15.20 -15.75
N ALA A 61 -15.18 16.47 -16.04
CA ALA A 61 -16.18 17.52 -15.89
C ALA A 61 -17.41 17.21 -16.73
N ARG A 62 -18.60 17.54 -16.21
CA ARG A 62 -19.85 17.31 -16.95
C ARG A 62 -19.79 18.03 -18.30
N GLY A 63 -20.06 17.29 -19.38
CA GLY A 63 -20.04 17.83 -20.73
C GLY A 63 -18.66 17.84 -21.41
N SER A 64 -17.58 17.43 -20.73
CA SER A 64 -16.26 17.35 -21.38
C SER A 64 -16.07 16.13 -22.28
N GLY A 65 -17.00 15.19 -22.30
CA GLY A 65 -16.84 13.91 -23.01
C GLY A 65 -16.18 12.82 -22.16
N ALA A 66 -15.85 11.70 -22.80
CA ALA A 66 -15.37 10.50 -22.13
C ALA A 66 -13.83 10.47 -22.04
N ARG A 67 -13.33 10.07 -20.86
CA ARG A 67 -11.91 9.76 -20.65
C ARG A 67 -11.64 8.30 -21.02
N TYR A 68 -10.66 8.09 -21.89
CA TYR A 68 -10.19 6.76 -22.28
C TYR A 68 -8.80 6.47 -21.70
N SER A 69 -8.61 5.25 -21.24
CA SER A 69 -7.31 4.74 -20.85
C SER A 69 -7.23 3.24 -21.15
N VAL A 70 -6.04 2.77 -21.54
CA VAL A 70 -5.79 1.37 -21.88
C VAL A 70 -4.77 0.82 -20.89
N PRO A 71 -5.20 0.02 -19.89
CA PRO A 71 -4.29 -0.57 -18.93
C PRO A 71 -3.71 -1.90 -19.45
N PHE A 72 -2.44 -2.12 -19.17
CA PHE A 72 -1.77 -3.41 -19.26
C PHE A 72 -1.19 -3.76 -17.89
N PHE A 73 -1.42 -4.97 -17.42
CA PHE A 73 -1.02 -5.41 -16.09
C PHE A 73 0.00 -6.54 -16.18
N GLN A 74 1.15 -6.33 -15.57
CA GLN A 74 2.18 -7.34 -15.44
C GLN A 74 2.08 -8.01 -14.07
N GLY A 75 1.85 -9.32 -14.08
CA GLY A 75 1.90 -10.19 -12.90
C GLY A 75 3.21 -10.98 -12.83
N VAL A 76 3.33 -11.80 -11.79
CA VAL A 76 4.20 -12.99 -11.79
C VAL A 76 3.33 -14.23 -11.85
N SER A 77 3.96 -15.39 -12.07
CA SER A 77 3.29 -16.68 -11.95
C SER A 77 2.54 -16.78 -10.61
N TYR A 78 1.34 -17.34 -10.64
CA TYR A 78 0.56 -17.58 -9.43
C TYR A 78 1.20 -18.62 -8.51
N ASP A 79 2.04 -19.49 -9.05
CA ASP A 79 2.80 -20.48 -8.27
C ASP A 79 4.07 -19.89 -7.64
N ALA A 80 4.43 -18.65 -7.99
CA ALA A 80 5.61 -17.99 -7.44
C ALA A 80 5.49 -17.85 -5.93
N THR A 81 6.57 -18.21 -5.23
CA THR A 81 6.74 -18.01 -3.79
C THR A 81 7.10 -16.55 -3.49
N PHE A 82 6.92 -16.15 -2.23
CA PHE A 82 7.34 -14.84 -1.72
C PHE A 82 8.85 -14.80 -1.45
N GLU A 83 9.65 -15.00 -2.48
CA GLU A 83 11.09 -14.82 -2.36
C GLU A 83 11.43 -13.33 -2.43
N SER A 84 12.27 -12.88 -1.50
CA SER A 84 12.81 -11.52 -1.56
C SER A 84 13.78 -11.43 -2.74
N MET A 85 13.56 -10.45 -3.60
CA MET A 85 14.52 -10.09 -4.63
C MET A 85 15.82 -9.63 -3.97
N ASP A 86 16.96 -10.03 -4.50
CA ASP A 86 18.24 -9.48 -4.08
C ASP A 86 18.36 -8.04 -4.58
N VAL A 87 18.00 -7.10 -3.72
CA VAL A 87 18.12 -5.67 -4.01
C VAL A 87 19.50 -5.19 -3.54
N PRO A 88 20.32 -4.60 -4.44
CA PRO A 88 21.67 -4.15 -4.10
C PRO A 88 21.69 -3.17 -2.92
N ALA A 89 22.74 -3.25 -2.09
CA ALA A 89 22.87 -2.46 -0.88
C ALA A 89 22.76 -0.94 -1.12
N HIS A 90 23.35 -0.43 -2.20
CA HIS A 90 23.28 0.99 -2.54
C HIS A 90 21.85 1.45 -2.87
N VAL A 91 20.99 0.56 -3.39
CA VAL A 91 19.58 0.87 -3.67
C VAL A 91 18.77 0.85 -2.38
N LYS A 92 19.05 -0.09 -1.46
CA LYS A 92 18.45 -0.11 -0.12
C LYS A 92 18.76 1.18 0.65
N ALA A 93 20.00 1.69 0.53
CA ALA A 93 20.39 2.96 1.13
C ALA A 93 19.57 4.15 0.59
N LEU A 94 19.14 4.14 -0.68
CA LEU A 94 18.26 5.19 -1.23
C LEU A 94 16.89 5.19 -0.52
N ARG A 95 16.34 4.01 -0.21
CA ARG A 95 15.08 3.90 0.55
C ARG A 95 15.24 4.49 1.95
N GLU A 96 16.33 4.15 2.64
CA GLU A 96 16.62 4.68 3.99
C GLU A 96 16.74 6.20 3.99
N GLU A 97 17.36 6.78 2.96
CA GLU A 97 17.43 8.23 2.76
C GLU A 97 16.04 8.86 2.59
N VAL A 98 15.19 8.26 1.75
CA VAL A 98 13.82 8.73 1.52
C VAL A 98 13.02 8.70 2.83
N ILE A 99 13.16 7.63 3.61
CA ILE A 99 12.49 7.51 4.91
C ILE A 99 13.01 8.56 5.90
N ARG A 100 14.31 8.80 5.95
CA ARG A 100 14.88 9.80 6.85
C ARG A 100 14.40 11.22 6.53
N ARG A 101 14.22 11.53 5.25
CA ARG A 101 13.78 12.86 4.79
C ARG A 101 12.29 13.09 4.96
N ASN A 102 11.47 12.08 4.69
CA ASN A 102 10.03 12.26 4.54
C ASN A 102 9.20 11.54 5.61
N GLY A 103 9.83 10.71 6.44
CA GLY A 103 9.17 9.81 7.38
C GLY A 103 8.87 8.45 6.77
N ILE A 104 8.07 7.65 7.47
CA ILE A 104 7.48 6.44 6.89
C ILE A 104 6.12 6.87 6.34
N ARG A 105 5.82 6.46 5.10
CA ARG A 105 4.52 6.74 4.49
C ARG A 105 3.44 6.09 5.34
N GLN A 106 2.49 6.90 5.83
CA GLN A 106 1.33 6.42 6.56
C GLN A 106 0.27 5.94 5.56
N ASP A 107 0.57 4.85 4.87
CA ASP A 107 -0.45 4.12 4.14
C ASP A 107 -0.66 2.80 4.85
N ASP A 108 -1.92 2.38 4.94
CA ASP A 108 -2.31 1.05 5.39
C ASP A 108 -1.54 0.03 4.54
N ILE A 109 -0.46 -0.53 5.09
CA ILE A 109 0.27 -1.63 4.47
C ILE A 109 -0.76 -2.73 4.31
N GLU A 110 -1.22 -2.91 3.07
CA GLU A 110 -2.38 -3.72 2.81
C GLU A 110 -2.08 -5.17 3.22
N PHE A 111 -2.90 -5.65 4.14
CA PHE A 111 -3.16 -7.01 4.64
C PHE A 111 -2.70 -8.20 3.77
N THR A 112 -2.66 -8.01 2.45
CA THR A 112 -2.53 -9.01 1.41
C THR A 112 -1.10 -9.53 1.22
N PHE A 113 -0.06 -8.73 1.48
CA PHE A 113 1.33 -9.11 1.17
C PHE A 113 2.29 -9.10 2.38
N SER A 114 1.76 -9.32 3.57
CA SER A 114 2.59 -9.57 4.76
C SER A 114 3.45 -10.82 4.57
N LYS A 115 4.76 -10.68 4.78
CA LYS A 115 5.73 -11.77 4.63
C LYS A 115 5.34 -12.97 5.49
N GLY A 116 5.32 -14.17 4.89
CA GLY A 116 5.03 -15.43 5.58
C GLY A 116 3.54 -15.76 5.76
N ARG A 117 2.63 -14.92 5.25
CA ARG A 117 1.19 -15.13 5.38
C ARG A 117 0.62 -16.15 4.38
N TRP A 118 1.20 -16.21 3.18
CA TRP A 118 0.70 -17.02 2.07
C TRP A 118 1.85 -17.85 1.48
N GLY A 119 1.55 -19.04 0.99
CA GLY A 119 2.56 -19.90 0.36
C GLY A 119 2.99 -19.41 -1.02
N HIS A 120 2.02 -18.91 -1.79
CA HIS A 120 2.19 -18.49 -3.19
C HIS A 120 1.45 -17.19 -3.50
N LEU A 121 1.89 -16.46 -4.54
CA LEU A 121 1.28 -15.20 -4.92
C LEU A 121 -0.17 -15.36 -5.43
N GLY A 122 -0.51 -16.52 -5.99
CA GLY A 122 -1.87 -16.85 -6.41
C GLY A 122 -2.87 -16.80 -5.26
N GLU A 123 -2.50 -17.36 -4.10
CA GLU A 123 -3.33 -17.35 -2.90
C GLU A 123 -3.57 -15.92 -2.40
N ALA A 124 -2.50 -15.13 -2.27
CA ALA A 124 -2.61 -13.72 -1.89
C ALA A 124 -3.49 -12.93 -2.88
N THR A 125 -3.34 -13.20 -4.17
CA THR A 125 -4.14 -12.56 -5.23
C THR A 125 -5.62 -12.92 -5.11
N LEU A 126 -5.94 -14.20 -4.88
CA LEU A 126 -7.31 -14.66 -4.67
C LEU A 126 -7.96 -13.97 -3.46
N MET A 127 -7.26 -13.97 -2.32
CA MET A 127 -7.76 -13.35 -1.09
C MET A 127 -7.98 -11.85 -1.25
N ASN A 128 -7.10 -11.17 -1.99
CA ASN A 128 -7.29 -9.76 -2.34
C ASN A 128 -8.56 -9.55 -3.17
N ARG A 129 -8.80 -10.40 -4.17
CA ARG A 129 -9.97 -10.29 -5.06
C ARG A 129 -11.26 -10.53 -4.32
N ILE A 130 -11.30 -11.53 -3.43
CA ILE A 130 -12.47 -11.80 -2.57
C ILE A 130 -12.75 -10.59 -1.66
N LYS A 131 -11.70 -10.02 -1.06
CA LYS A 131 -11.82 -8.82 -0.22
C LYS A 131 -12.35 -7.61 -1.01
N SER A 132 -11.83 -7.36 -2.21
CA SER A 132 -12.21 -6.18 -3.02
C SER A 132 -13.58 -6.30 -3.70
N HIS A 133 -14.09 -7.53 -3.88
CA HIS A 133 -15.36 -7.82 -4.56
C HIS A 133 -16.22 -8.72 -3.67
N PRO A 134 -16.80 -8.17 -2.59
CA PRO A 134 -17.50 -8.97 -1.59
C PRO A 134 -18.74 -9.67 -2.15
N ASP A 135 -19.43 -9.08 -3.13
CA ASP A 135 -20.56 -9.69 -3.83
C ASP A 135 -20.17 -10.99 -4.55
N VAL A 136 -19.01 -10.99 -5.23
CA VAL A 136 -18.42 -12.17 -5.85
C VAL A 136 -17.96 -13.16 -4.78
N GLY A 137 -17.36 -12.66 -3.71
CA GLY A 137 -16.93 -13.46 -2.56
C GLY A 137 -18.08 -14.19 -1.88
N GLU A 138 -19.21 -13.53 -1.65
CA GLU A 138 -20.41 -14.10 -1.04
C GLU A 138 -20.99 -15.22 -1.89
N ARG A 139 -20.99 -15.04 -3.21
CA ARG A 139 -21.56 -16.02 -4.14
C ARG A 139 -20.69 -17.27 -4.32
N TRP A 140 -19.36 -17.11 -4.40
CA TRP A 140 -18.47 -18.19 -4.84
C TRP A 140 -17.49 -18.68 -3.76
N TYR A 141 -17.16 -17.84 -2.78
CA TYR A 141 -16.18 -18.13 -1.73
C TYR A 141 -16.63 -17.66 -0.34
N PRO A 142 -17.87 -17.98 0.11
CA PRO A 142 -18.44 -17.39 1.32
C PRO A 142 -17.61 -17.67 2.59
N ALA A 143 -17.06 -18.87 2.71
CA ALA A 143 -16.21 -19.25 3.86
C ALA A 143 -14.89 -18.45 3.91
N LEU A 144 -14.27 -18.21 2.75
CA LEU A 144 -13.04 -17.40 2.69
C LEU A 144 -13.33 -15.93 2.98
N LEU A 145 -14.44 -15.40 2.46
CA LEU A 145 -14.86 -14.03 2.75
C LEU A 145 -15.17 -13.84 4.24
N GLN A 146 -15.84 -14.80 4.87
CA GLN A 146 -16.09 -14.78 6.31
C GLN A 146 -14.77 -14.71 7.09
N LYS A 147 -13.81 -15.58 6.76
CA LYS A 147 -12.48 -15.56 7.39
C LYS A 147 -11.77 -14.21 7.23
N ILE A 148 -11.84 -13.60 6.03
CA ILE A 148 -11.28 -12.26 5.79
C ILE A 148 -11.92 -11.22 6.72
N ARG A 149 -13.26 -11.22 6.82
CA ARG A 149 -14.00 -10.27 7.68
C ARG A 149 -13.66 -10.45 9.17
N GLU A 150 -13.56 -11.68 9.65
CA GLU A 150 -13.18 -12.00 11.03
C GLU A 150 -11.75 -11.54 11.36
N GLU A 151 -10.83 -11.71 10.43
CA GLU A 151 -9.44 -11.23 10.59
C GLU A 151 -9.36 -9.70 10.59
N GLN A 152 -10.14 -9.02 9.74
CA GLN A 152 -10.22 -7.56 9.74
C GLN A 152 -10.76 -7.04 11.07
N ALA A 153 -11.88 -7.57 11.55
CA ALA A 153 -12.48 -7.18 12.82
C ALA A 153 -11.50 -7.35 14.00
N ARG A 154 -10.69 -8.41 13.99
CA ARG A 154 -9.65 -8.63 15.00
C ARG A 154 -8.52 -7.60 14.92
N ASN A 155 -8.08 -7.27 13.71
CA ASN A 155 -7.02 -6.28 13.52
C ASN A 155 -7.47 -4.88 13.91
N ASP A 156 -8.73 -4.53 13.62
CA ASP A 156 -9.32 -3.24 14.01
C ASP A 156 -9.42 -3.11 15.54
N GLN A 157 -9.79 -4.18 16.24
CA GLN A 157 -9.79 -4.22 17.72
C GLN A 157 -8.38 -4.03 18.32
N VAL A 158 -7.36 -4.64 17.73
CA VAL A 158 -5.96 -4.48 18.18
C VAL A 158 -5.42 -3.08 17.91
N ALA A 159 -5.85 -2.43 16.82
CA ALA A 159 -5.49 -1.05 16.51
C ALA A 159 -6.16 -0.03 17.44
N GLU A 160 -7.33 -0.36 18.01
CA GLU A 160 -8.07 0.49 18.95
C GLU A 160 -7.60 0.36 20.42
N GLU A 161 -6.87 -0.70 20.79
CA GLU A 161 -6.24 -0.80 22.11
C GLU A 161 -4.95 0.06 22.16
N PRO A 162 -4.90 1.16 22.93
CA PRO A 162 -3.67 1.91 23.08
C PRO A 162 -2.65 1.03 23.78
N GLN A 163 -1.54 0.71 23.10
CA GLN A 163 -0.36 0.13 23.74
C GLN A 163 0.00 1.01 24.94
N GLY A 164 -0.24 0.46 26.14
CA GLY A 164 -0.10 1.18 27.39
C GLY A 164 1.29 1.80 27.49
N LEU A 165 1.33 3.14 27.53
CA LEU A 165 2.46 3.85 28.10
C LEU A 165 2.60 3.38 29.56
N LEU A 166 3.52 2.46 29.82
CA LEU A 166 4.15 2.35 31.13
C LEU A 166 4.94 3.65 31.34
N LYS A 167 4.27 4.65 31.91
CA LYS A 167 4.93 5.81 32.52
C LYS A 167 5.67 5.29 33.75
N GLU A 168 6.97 5.04 33.64
CA GLU A 168 7.83 5.07 34.81
C GLU A 168 7.73 6.47 35.42
N LYS A 169 7.14 6.56 36.62
CA LYS A 169 7.15 7.77 37.42
C LYS A 169 8.61 8.04 37.84
N PRO A 170 9.15 9.25 37.62
CA PRO A 170 10.42 9.60 38.26
C PRO A 170 10.19 9.75 39.77
N GLU A 171 10.91 8.96 40.57
CA GLU A 171 11.03 9.17 42.01
C GLU A 171 11.73 10.52 42.25
N VAL A 172 10.95 11.51 42.71
CA VAL A 172 11.50 12.79 43.18
C VAL A 172 11.93 12.59 44.63
N SER A 173 13.23 12.37 44.82
CA SER A 173 13.89 12.44 46.13
C SER A 173 13.88 13.89 46.62
N SER A 174 13.08 14.18 47.65
CA SER A 174 13.04 15.46 48.33
C SER A 174 14.12 15.51 49.42
N THR A 175 15.30 16.03 49.12
CA THR A 175 16.24 16.50 50.15
C THR A 175 16.18 18.03 50.20
N PRO A 176 15.89 18.65 51.36
CA PRO A 176 15.84 20.11 51.46
C PRO A 176 17.27 20.67 51.58
N VAL A 177 17.63 21.59 50.69
CA VAL A 177 18.88 22.35 50.73
C VAL A 177 18.70 23.56 51.66
N THR A 178 19.54 23.68 52.68
CA THR A 178 19.56 24.80 53.64
C THR A 178 20.35 25.96 53.05
N ALA A 179 19.80 27.18 53.11
CA ALA A 179 20.44 28.40 52.62
C ALA A 179 21.43 28.97 53.67
N HIS A 180 22.64 29.32 53.22
CA HIS A 180 23.56 30.25 53.87
C HIS A 180 23.98 31.31 52.86
#